data_AF-A0A2N2WVJ6-F1
#
_entry.id   AF-A0A2N2WVJ6-F1
#
_cell.length_a   1.000
_cell.length_b   1.000
_cell.length_c   1.000
_cell.angle_alpha   90.00
_cell.angle_beta   90.00
_cell.angle_gamma   90.00
#
_symmetry.space_group_name_H-M   'P 1'
#
loop_
_entity.id
_entity.type
_entity.pdbx_description
1 polymer ?
#
loop_
_entity_poly.entity_id
_entity_poly.type
_entity_poly.pdbx_seq_one_letter_code
_entity_poly.pdbx_strand_id
1 'polypeptide(L)'
;MEEAYLHLLEKIINSNDDVVTFLHNTHSASVAKKIMTQGFEFQSHLDYTTDVVSAKDPVTIKYFTIVRQAYGNFTVIIQISKAIIEDYAAKIRKKNHHFSEVLSIKPPFMGLEDELVYCLAPHFVKGYIDACNQLFYQNPKFNPSLKLPIFESNLKQILKEKEDNNTRR
;
A
#
# COMPACT_ATOMS: atom_id res chain seq x y z
N MET A 1 12.58 -13.66 19.93
CA MET A 1 12.49 -12.30 19.34
C MET A 1 11.54 -12.30 18.15
N GLU A 2 11.70 -13.23 17.21
CA GLU A 2 10.84 -13.41 16.04
C GLU A 2 9.36 -13.70 16.39
N GLU A 3 9.09 -14.57 17.37
CA GLU A 3 7.72 -14.94 17.77
C GLU A 3 6.93 -13.78 18.39
N ALA A 4 7.60 -12.95 19.22
CA ALA A 4 6.98 -11.76 19.81
C ALA A 4 6.64 -10.71 18.76
N TYR A 5 7.55 -10.51 17.79
CA TYR A 5 7.32 -9.62 16.65
C TYR A 5 6.16 -10.12 15.78
N LEU A 6 6.12 -11.43 15.46
CA LEU A 6 5.07 -12.04 14.67
C LEU A 6 3.70 -11.85 15.34
N HIS A 7 3.61 -12.12 16.64
CA HIS A 7 2.37 -11.94 17.41
C HIS A 7 1.93 -10.48 17.45
N LEU A 8 2.87 -9.54 17.61
CA LEU A 8 2.59 -8.11 17.54
C LEU A 8 2.04 -7.71 16.17
N LEU A 9 2.68 -8.16 15.08
CA LEU A 9 2.28 -7.87 13.71
C LEU A 9 0.89 -8.44 13.41
N GLU A 10 0.62 -9.70 13.75
CA GLU A 10 -0.70 -10.33 13.62
C GLU A 10 -1.78 -9.52 14.35
N LYS A 11 -1.51 -9.13 15.59
CA LYS A 11 -2.42 -8.31 16.40
C LYS A 11 -2.73 -6.97 15.74
N ILE A 12 -1.73 -6.32 15.14
CA ILE A 12 -1.89 -5.00 14.52
C ILE A 12 -2.56 -5.11 13.15
N ILE A 13 -2.25 -6.13 12.35
CA ILE A 13 -2.87 -6.34 11.04
C ILE A 13 -4.35 -6.69 11.23
N ASN A 14 -4.69 -7.43 12.27
CA ASN A 14 -6.08 -7.77 12.54
C ASN A 14 -6.93 -6.48 12.63
N SER A 15 -7.99 -6.44 11.83
CA SER A 15 -8.90 -5.30 11.72
C SER A 15 -10.32 -5.83 11.75
N ASN A 16 -11.22 -5.07 12.40
CA ASN A 16 -12.65 -5.33 12.33
C ASN A 16 -13.24 -4.90 10.98
N ASP A 17 -12.52 -4.03 10.26
CA ASP A 17 -12.90 -3.59 8.93
C ASP A 17 -12.51 -4.63 7.88
N ASP A 18 -13.32 -4.76 6.82
CA ASP A 18 -12.97 -5.59 5.68
C ASP A 18 -11.95 -4.89 4.77
N VAL A 19 -10.67 -5.19 5.01
CA VAL A 19 -9.51 -4.53 4.39
C VAL A 19 -8.59 -5.53 3.70
N VAL A 20 -7.84 -5.03 2.71
CA VAL A 20 -6.62 -5.68 2.21
C VAL A 20 -5.43 -5.04 2.89
N THR A 21 -4.51 -5.86 3.39
CA THR A 21 -3.29 -5.38 4.06
C THR A 21 -2.09 -5.54 3.14
N PHE A 22 -1.32 -4.47 3.03
CA PHE A 22 -0.05 -4.42 2.31
C PHE A 22 1.06 -4.09 3.33
N LEU A 23 2.15 -4.83 3.28
CA LEU A 23 3.32 -4.61 4.12
C LEU A 23 4.50 -4.13 3.28
N HIS A 24 5.27 -3.20 3.84
CA HIS A 24 6.49 -2.70 3.22
C HIS A 24 7.60 -2.55 4.26
N ASN A 25 8.80 -3.06 3.96
CA ASN A 25 9.96 -2.91 4.84
C ASN A 25 10.87 -1.79 4.37
N THR A 26 11.39 -1.03 5.34
CA THR A 26 12.45 -0.04 5.11
C THR A 26 13.52 -0.13 6.19
N HIS A 27 14.76 0.16 5.82
CA HIS A 27 15.88 0.23 6.77
C HIS A 27 15.90 1.54 7.57
N SER A 28 15.09 2.53 7.19
CA SER A 28 15.17 3.88 7.75
C SER A 28 13.91 4.28 8.50
N ALA A 29 14.08 4.56 9.80
CA ALA A 29 13.04 5.15 10.63
C ALA A 29 12.52 6.48 10.05
N SER A 30 13.40 7.26 9.43
CA SER A 30 13.01 8.55 8.84
C SER A 30 12.13 8.34 7.60
N VAL A 31 12.38 7.29 6.81
CA VAL A 31 11.53 6.90 5.68
C VAL A 31 10.18 6.42 6.18
N ALA A 32 10.13 5.54 7.18
CA ALA A 32 8.86 5.09 7.77
C ALA A 32 8.01 6.27 8.29
N LYS A 33 8.63 7.22 9.01
CA LYS A 33 7.96 8.45 9.47
C LYS A 33 7.51 9.37 8.32
N LYS A 34 8.28 9.45 7.23
CA LYS A 34 7.86 10.18 6.03
C LYS A 34 6.63 9.52 5.40
N ILE A 35 6.61 8.19 5.25
CA ILE A 35 5.47 7.47 4.68
C ILE A 35 4.18 7.74 5.47
N MET A 36 4.28 7.74 6.80
CA MET A 36 3.18 8.06 7.72
C MET A 36 2.55 9.44 7.49
N THR A 37 3.35 10.42 7.06
CA THR A 37 2.93 11.83 6.98
C THR A 37 2.69 12.30 5.56
N GLN A 38 3.43 11.76 4.59
CA GLN A 38 3.46 12.21 3.20
C GLN A 38 2.79 11.23 2.24
N GLY A 39 2.54 9.99 2.68
CA GLY A 39 2.00 8.93 1.83
C GLY A 39 3.06 7.92 1.41
N PHE A 40 2.61 6.83 0.79
CA PHE A 40 3.47 5.76 0.32
C PHE A 40 3.70 5.88 -1.18
N GLU A 41 4.96 6.06 -1.58
CA GLU A 41 5.34 6.12 -3.00
C GLU A 41 5.64 4.70 -3.52
N PHE A 42 5.09 4.37 -4.68
CA PHE A 42 5.25 3.05 -5.31
C PHE A 42 5.44 3.20 -6.82
N GLN A 43 6.19 2.28 -7.42
CA GLN A 43 6.43 2.22 -8.86
C GLN A 43 5.44 1.27 -9.50
N SER A 44 4.85 1.70 -10.62
CA SER A 44 3.91 0.92 -11.43
C SER A 44 2.69 0.42 -10.63
N HIS A 45 2.82 -0.70 -9.91
CA HIS A 45 1.77 -1.30 -9.11
C HIS A 45 2.12 -1.37 -7.62
N LEU A 46 1.10 -1.21 -6.76
CA LEU A 46 1.30 -1.23 -5.31
C LEU A 46 1.87 -2.57 -4.81
N ASP A 47 1.44 -3.68 -5.39
CA ASP A 47 1.87 -5.04 -5.06
C ASP A 47 3.28 -5.38 -5.57
N TYR A 48 3.93 -4.50 -6.35
CA TYR A 48 5.33 -4.67 -6.73
C TYR A 48 6.29 -4.19 -5.64
N THR A 49 5.87 -3.22 -4.84
CA THR A 49 6.68 -2.63 -3.77
C THR A 49 6.21 -3.02 -2.37
N THR A 50 5.17 -3.85 -2.29
CA THR A 50 4.55 -4.32 -1.04
C THR A 50 4.21 -5.79 -1.12
N ASP A 51 4.05 -6.44 0.04
CA ASP A 51 3.54 -7.80 0.12
C ASP A 51 2.10 -7.80 0.67
N VAL A 52 1.18 -8.44 -0.05
CA VAL A 52 -0.22 -8.60 0.40
C VAL A 52 -0.28 -9.73 1.43
N VAL A 53 -0.85 -9.43 2.61
CA VAL A 53 -0.98 -10.39 3.71
C VAL A 53 -2.38 -10.39 4.30
N SER A 54 -2.70 -11.46 5.01
CA SER A 54 -3.98 -11.60 5.72
C SER A 54 -3.76 -12.06 7.16
N ALA A 55 -4.38 -11.39 8.12
CA ALA A 55 -4.41 -11.86 9.51
C ALA A 55 -5.09 -13.22 9.68
N LYS A 56 -5.93 -13.63 8.71
CA LYS A 56 -6.59 -14.95 8.69
C LYS A 56 -5.69 -16.04 8.14
N ASP A 57 -4.55 -15.68 7.55
CA ASP A 57 -3.57 -16.60 7.00
C ASP A 57 -2.18 -16.34 7.61
N PRO A 58 -1.90 -16.92 8.80
CA PRO A 58 -0.62 -16.75 9.49
C PRO A 58 0.60 -17.20 8.65
N VAL A 59 0.39 -18.06 7.64
CA VAL A 59 1.47 -18.52 6.77
C VAL A 59 2.03 -17.35 5.96
N THR A 60 1.17 -16.47 5.44
CA THR A 60 1.59 -15.28 4.67
C THR A 60 2.41 -14.31 5.53
N ILE A 61 2.02 -14.12 6.79
CA ILE A 61 2.71 -13.22 7.72
C ILE A 61 4.06 -13.81 8.14
N LYS A 62 4.12 -15.12 8.38
CA LYS A 62 5.37 -15.81 8.70
C LYS A 62 6.33 -15.79 7.52
N TYR A 63 5.84 -16.06 6.31
CA TYR A 63 6.64 -15.98 5.08
C TYR A 63 7.20 -14.56 4.89
N PHE A 64 6.38 -13.53 5.03
CA PHE A 64 6.82 -12.14 4.99
C PHE A 64 7.92 -11.88 6.03
N THR A 65 7.71 -12.29 7.28
CA THR A 65 8.66 -12.04 8.37
C THR A 65 10.02 -12.68 8.11
N ILE A 66 10.05 -13.92 7.60
CA ILE A 66 11.29 -14.65 7.30
C ILE A 66 12.00 -14.05 6.08
N VAL A 67 11.28 -13.89 4.97
CA VAL A 67 11.88 -13.48 3.70
C VAL A 67 12.26 -11.99 3.73
N ARG A 68 11.44 -11.16 4.35
CA ARG A 68 11.58 -9.70 4.28
C ARG A 68 12.37 -9.10 5.44
N GLN A 69 12.77 -9.88 6.45
CA GLN A 69 13.60 -9.39 7.56
C GLN A 69 14.90 -8.72 7.08
N ALA A 70 15.48 -9.23 6.00
CA ALA A 70 16.70 -8.68 5.41
C ALA A 70 16.53 -7.27 4.81
N TYR A 71 15.30 -6.84 4.51
CA TYR A 71 15.00 -5.61 3.77
C TYR A 71 14.65 -4.41 4.68
N GLY A 72 14.71 -4.59 6.00
CA GLY A 72 14.51 -3.48 6.93
C GLY A 72 13.95 -3.89 8.28
N ASN A 73 14.28 -3.09 9.29
CA ASN A 73 13.78 -3.25 10.65
C ASN A 73 12.46 -2.48 10.88
N PHE A 74 11.99 -1.70 9.90
CA PHE A 74 10.75 -0.94 10.01
C PHE A 74 9.74 -1.48 9.03
N THR A 75 8.64 -2.06 9.54
CA THR A 75 7.56 -2.59 8.73
C THR A 75 6.39 -1.62 8.74
N VAL A 76 6.14 -0.99 7.60
CA VAL A 76 4.99 -0.14 7.34
C VAL A 76 3.78 -1.01 7.03
N ILE A 77 2.65 -0.68 7.64
CA ILE A 77 1.39 -1.40 7.50
C ILE A 77 0.39 -0.47 6.81
N ILE A 78 -0.04 -0.87 5.61
CA ILE A 78 -1.01 -0.16 4.79
C ILE A 78 -2.27 -1.00 4.74
N GLN A 79 -3.43 -0.39 4.96
CA GLN A 79 -4.73 -1.05 4.88
C GLN A 79 -5.69 -0.20 4.07
N ILE A 80 -6.30 -0.84 3.07
CA ILE A 80 -7.28 -0.22 2.19
C ILE A 80 -8.54 -1.08 2.24
N SER A 81 -9.70 -0.44 2.42
CA SER A 81 -11.00 -1.12 2.41
C SER A 81 -11.19 -1.90 1.11
N LYS A 82 -11.65 -3.15 1.22
CA LYS A 82 -11.99 -3.96 0.04
C LYS A 82 -13.02 -3.26 -0.84
N ALA A 83 -14.00 -2.60 -0.24
CA ALA A 83 -15.01 -1.84 -0.96
C ALA A 83 -14.40 -0.72 -1.84
N ILE A 84 -13.31 -0.08 -1.40
CA ILE A 84 -12.59 0.91 -2.22
C ILE A 84 -11.87 0.23 -3.39
N ILE A 85 -11.13 -0.85 -3.10
CA ILE A 85 -10.38 -1.59 -4.11
C ILE A 85 -11.33 -2.11 -5.19
N GLU A 86 -12.39 -2.79 -4.79
CA GLU A 86 -13.39 -3.37 -5.68
C GLU A 86 -14.12 -2.31 -6.51
N ASP A 87 -14.52 -1.19 -5.89
CA ASP A 87 -15.18 -0.08 -6.60
C ASP A 87 -14.29 0.47 -7.72
N TYR A 88 -13.06 0.87 -7.41
CA TYR A 88 -12.18 1.46 -8.41
C TYR A 88 -11.66 0.44 -9.42
N ALA A 89 -11.34 -0.79 -9.01
CA ALA A 89 -10.95 -1.86 -9.93
C ALA A 89 -12.08 -2.18 -10.92
N ALA A 90 -13.34 -2.23 -10.47
CA ALA A 90 -14.48 -2.46 -11.34
C ALA A 90 -14.67 -1.32 -12.36
N LYS A 91 -14.51 -0.06 -11.92
CA LYS A 91 -14.64 1.13 -12.78
C LYS A 91 -13.58 1.22 -13.87
N ILE A 92 -12.35 0.75 -13.62
CA ILE A 92 -11.25 0.78 -14.59
C ILE A 92 -10.97 -0.57 -15.26
N ARG A 93 -11.79 -1.60 -15.04
CA ARG A 93 -11.53 -2.98 -15.51
C ARG A 93 -11.21 -3.13 -17.01
N LYS A 94 -11.68 -2.21 -17.85
CA LYS A 94 -11.41 -2.21 -19.31
C LYS A 94 -10.17 -1.39 -19.70
N LYS A 95 -9.46 -0.83 -18.73
CA LYS A 95 -8.27 -0.01 -18.90
C LYS A 95 -7.07 -0.79 -18.40
N ASN A 96 -5.90 -0.53 -18.98
CA ASN A 96 -4.64 -1.11 -18.51
C ASN A 96 -4.07 -0.32 -17.32
N HIS A 97 -4.89 -0.14 -16.28
CA HIS A 97 -4.52 0.58 -15.07
C HIS A 97 -4.90 -0.21 -13.83
N HIS A 98 -4.13 -0.02 -12.78
CA HIS A 98 -4.37 -0.60 -11.47
C HIS A 98 -5.15 0.34 -10.57
N PHE A 99 -5.93 -0.21 -9.63
CA PHE A 99 -6.75 0.60 -8.73
C PHE A 99 -5.89 1.59 -7.91
N SER A 100 -4.66 1.20 -7.58
CA SER A 100 -3.76 2.02 -6.75
C SER A 100 -3.36 3.32 -7.45
N GLU A 101 -3.35 3.36 -8.79
CA GLU A 101 -3.09 4.58 -9.56
C GLU A 101 -4.19 5.62 -9.35
N VAL A 102 -5.45 5.16 -9.30
CA VAL A 102 -6.61 6.02 -9.01
C VAL A 102 -6.48 6.64 -7.61
N LEU A 103 -5.93 5.89 -6.65
CA LEU A 103 -5.75 6.31 -5.26
C LEU A 103 -4.52 7.22 -5.04
N SER A 104 -3.84 7.65 -6.11
CA SER A 104 -2.71 8.57 -5.99
C SER A 104 -3.15 9.98 -5.58
N ILE A 105 -2.45 10.59 -4.62
CA ILE A 105 -2.70 11.96 -4.17
C ILE A 105 -1.78 13.00 -4.83
N LYS A 106 -0.81 12.55 -5.62
CA LYS A 106 0.09 13.41 -6.40
C LYS A 106 0.00 13.04 -7.89
N PRO A 107 0.24 14.00 -8.80
CA PRO A 107 0.48 13.65 -10.20
C PRO A 107 1.62 12.63 -10.31
N PRO A 108 1.48 11.58 -11.13
CA PRO A 108 2.55 10.61 -11.30
C PRO A 108 3.76 11.27 -11.98
N PHE A 109 4.96 10.79 -11.65
CA PHE A 109 6.21 11.26 -12.24
C PHE A 109 7.09 10.07 -12.63
N MET A 110 7.97 10.25 -13.60
CA MET A 110 8.92 9.21 -14.00
C MET A 110 9.99 9.03 -12.93
N GLY A 111 10.10 7.81 -12.41
CA GLY A 111 11.13 7.39 -11.48
C GLY A 111 12.47 7.10 -12.17
N LEU A 112 13.42 6.61 -11.38
CA LEU A 112 14.79 6.31 -11.84
C LEU A 112 14.88 5.11 -12.79
N GLU A 113 13.88 4.24 -12.79
CA GLU A 113 13.84 3.00 -13.57
C GLU A 113 12.96 3.13 -14.82
N ASP A 114 12.69 4.36 -15.26
CA ASP A 114 11.76 4.65 -16.35
C ASP A 114 10.35 4.07 -16.10
N GLU A 115 9.95 3.95 -14.83
CA GLU A 115 8.60 3.58 -14.41
C GLU A 115 7.86 4.76 -13.76
N LEU A 116 6.54 4.80 -13.90
CA LEU A 116 5.72 5.82 -13.24
C LEU A 116 5.66 5.57 -11.73
N VAL A 117 5.91 6.63 -10.96
CA VAL A 117 5.79 6.65 -9.51
C VAL A 117 4.48 7.32 -9.12
N TYR A 118 3.72 6.63 -8.28
CA TYR A 118 2.46 7.08 -7.70
C TYR A 118 2.58 7.24 -6.19
N CYS A 119 1.63 7.93 -5.55
CA CYS A 119 1.70 8.21 -4.12
C CYS A 119 0.35 7.97 -3.43
N LEU A 120 0.23 6.91 -2.64
CA LEU A 120 -0.97 6.66 -1.84
C LEU A 120 -1.13 7.69 -0.73
N ALA A 121 -2.39 8.02 -0.41
CA ALA A 121 -2.69 8.89 0.72
C ALA A 121 -2.14 8.32 2.05
N PRO A 122 -1.56 9.16 2.94
CA PRO A 122 -1.06 8.72 4.25
C PRO A 122 -2.17 8.11 5.13
N HIS A 123 -3.44 8.43 4.87
CA HIS A 123 -4.58 7.89 5.60
C HIS A 123 -4.74 6.38 5.40
N PHE A 124 -4.23 5.79 4.31
CA PHE A 124 -4.22 4.34 4.15
C PHE A 124 -3.09 3.67 4.96
N VAL A 125 -2.13 4.44 5.47
CA VAL A 125 -1.04 3.94 6.30
C VAL A 125 -1.53 3.85 7.74
N LYS A 126 -1.68 2.62 8.26
CA LYS A 126 -2.11 2.35 9.65
C LYS A 126 -1.06 2.74 10.67
N GLY A 127 0.20 2.50 10.31
CA GLY A 127 1.34 2.71 11.19
C GLY A 127 2.58 2.03 10.66
N TYR A 128 3.62 2.01 11.49
CA TYR A 128 4.76 1.12 11.28
C TYR A 128 5.20 0.49 12.59
N ILE A 129 5.78 -0.70 12.50
CA ILE A 129 6.45 -1.38 13.62
C ILE A 129 7.94 -1.16 13.47
N ASP A 130 8.59 -0.82 14.58
CA ASP A 130 10.04 -0.92 14.72
C ASP A 130 10.36 -2.30 15.33
N ALA A 131 10.95 -3.19 14.53
CA ALA A 131 11.26 -4.55 14.93
C ALA A 131 12.36 -4.62 15.99
N CYS A 132 13.22 -3.59 16.10
CA CYS A 132 14.32 -3.57 17.06
C CYS A 132 13.82 -3.41 18.50
N ASN A 133 12.83 -2.54 18.70
CA ASN A 133 12.24 -2.27 20.03
C ASN A 133 10.82 -2.84 20.20
N GLN A 134 10.27 -3.46 19.15
CA GLN A 134 8.92 -4.04 19.11
C GLN A 134 7.83 -3.03 19.46
N LEU A 135 7.99 -1.77 19.02
CA LEU A 135 7.01 -0.71 19.19
C LEU A 135 6.22 -0.47 17.92
N PHE A 136 4.92 -0.29 18.08
CA PHE A 136 4.02 0.15 17.02
C PHE A 136 3.77 1.65 17.12
N TYR A 137 4.04 2.34 16.03
CA TYR A 137 3.76 3.76 15.87
C TYR A 137 2.52 3.94 14.99
N GLN A 138 1.38 4.15 15.64
CA GLN A 138 0.09 4.32 14.96
C GLN A 138 -0.01 5.67 14.24
N ASN A 139 -0.66 5.66 13.08
CA ASN A 139 -1.02 6.88 12.37
C ASN A 139 -2.36 7.41 12.89
N PRO A 140 -2.41 8.59 13.54
CA PRO A 140 -3.67 9.15 14.04
C PRO A 140 -4.66 9.54 12.94
N LYS A 141 -4.19 9.65 11.68
CA LYS A 141 -5.02 9.97 10.51
C LYS A 141 -5.47 8.73 9.74
N PHE A 142 -5.22 7.53 10.25
CA PHE A 142 -5.57 6.30 9.56
C PHE A 142 -7.08 6.21 9.31
N ASN A 143 -7.44 6.01 8.04
CA ASN A 143 -8.79 5.75 7.56
C ASN A 143 -8.71 4.86 6.30
N PRO A 144 -8.96 3.54 6.43
CA PRO A 144 -8.85 2.61 5.31
C PRO A 144 -9.95 2.80 4.26
N SER A 145 -11.02 3.51 4.61
CA SER A 145 -12.20 3.78 3.78
C SER A 145 -12.21 5.22 3.26
N LEU A 146 -11.06 5.92 3.26
CA LEU A 146 -10.97 7.29 2.78
C LEU A 146 -11.33 7.39 1.29
N LYS A 147 -12.25 8.29 0.95
CA LYS A 147 -12.47 8.75 -0.42
C LYS A 147 -12.13 10.24 -0.51
N LEU A 148 -11.28 10.59 -1.48
CA LEU A 148 -10.89 11.97 -1.76
C LEU A 148 -11.41 12.40 -3.14
N PRO A 149 -11.78 13.68 -3.34
CA PRO A 149 -12.18 14.19 -4.65
C PRO A 149 -11.13 13.97 -5.75
N ILE A 150 -9.84 13.96 -5.38
CA ILE A 150 -8.75 13.71 -6.33
C ILE A 150 -8.81 12.30 -6.93
N PHE A 151 -9.32 11.30 -6.21
CA PHE A 151 -9.46 9.93 -6.74
C PHE A 151 -10.47 9.89 -7.89
N GLU A 152 -11.58 10.63 -7.76
CA GLU A 152 -12.56 10.76 -8.84
C GLU A 152 -12.00 11.54 -10.04
N SER A 153 -11.14 12.52 -9.80
CA SER A 153 -10.43 13.24 -10.87
C SER A 153 -9.47 12.32 -11.63
N ASN A 154 -8.66 11.53 -10.91
CA ASN A 154 -7.74 10.54 -11.50
C ASN A 154 -8.51 9.51 -12.31
N LEU A 155 -9.60 8.97 -11.76
CA LEU A 155 -10.48 8.04 -12.45
C LEU A 155 -10.99 8.62 -13.77
N LYS A 156 -11.49 9.87 -13.75
CA LYS A 156 -11.97 10.54 -14.98
C LYS A 156 -10.86 10.72 -16.01
N GLN A 157 -9.63 10.97 -15.59
CA GLN A 157 -8.49 11.07 -16.49
C GLN A 157 -8.19 9.72 -17.15
N ILE A 158 -8.03 8.66 -16.36
CA ILE A 158 -7.80 7.29 -16.84
C ILE A 158 -8.91 6.82 -17.78
N LEU A 159 -10.17 7.16 -17.50
CA LEU A 159 -11.29 6.79 -18.36
C LEU A 159 -11.29 7.54 -19.70
N LYS A 160 -10.75 8.76 -19.75
CA LYS A 160 -10.63 9.59 -20.97
C LYS A 160 -9.43 9.21 -21.83
N GLU A 161 -8.42 8.55 -21.27
CA GLU A 161 -7.30 8.03 -22.05
C GLU A 161 -7.85 7.12 -23.14
N LYS A 162 -7.50 7.41 -24.39
CA LYS A 162 -7.88 6.56 -25.52
C LYS A 162 -7.27 5.19 -25.28
N GLU A 163 -7.94 4.14 -25.76
CA GLU A 163 -7.32 2.82 -25.81
C GLU A 163 -6.15 2.89 -26.81
N ASP A 164 -4.97 3.29 -26.34
CA ASP A 164 -3.79 3.35 -27.17
C ASP A 164 -3.25 1.93 -27.35
N ASN A 165 -3.50 1.41 -28.57
CA ASN A 165 -2.86 0.29 -29.24
C ASN A 165 -3.30 -1.13 -28.86
N ASN A 166 -4.49 -1.47 -29.34
CA ASN A 166 -4.71 -2.77 -29.96
C ASN A 166 -3.97 -2.86 -31.32
N THR A 167 -2.64 -2.69 -31.36
CA THR A 167 -1.82 -3.01 -32.55
C THR A 167 -0.32 -3.12 -32.22
N ARG A 168 0.11 -4.20 -31.58
CA ARG A 168 1.43 -4.81 -31.88
C ARG A 168 1.28 -6.34 -31.80
N ARG A 169 1.07 -6.88 -33.01
CA ARG A 169 1.33 -8.23 -33.54
C ARG A 169 1.59 -9.35 -32.54
#